data_AF-A0A968Q860-F1
#
_entry.id   AF-A0A968Q860-F1
#
_cell.length_a   1.000
_cell.length_b   1.000
_cell.length_c   1.000
_cell.angle_alpha   90.00
_cell.angle_beta   90.00
_cell.angle_gamma   90.00
#
_symmetry.space_group_name_H-M   'P 1'
#
loop_
_entity.id
_entity.type
_entity.pdbx_description
1 polymer ?
#
loop_
_entity_poly.entity_id
_entity_poly.type
_entity_poly.pdbx_seq_one_letter_code
_entity_poly.pdbx_strand_id
1 'polypeptide(L)'
;MQLSAVPIYDEAGPPLYSIGHVQDIRERLAIDRMKDEFISIVSHELRTPITSIQGALMLLGAGVYSTRPEQANRMLDIAIKNSARLVRLVDDILSFERLESGKVQLTQEPCEAASLMYQAIETIQPMADQSGITLAVTPIAATLWAAPDEIIQVLTNLLSNAVKFSSLGKTVWLSADVKGEGVTTSFPPHLPTSLPPSLPPH
;
A
#
# COMPACT_ATOMS: atom_id res chain seq x y z
N MET A 1 -0.67 12.73 -28.80
CA MET A 1 -0.55 14.14 -29.24
C MET A 1 -1.95 14.65 -29.53
N GLN A 2 -2.27 15.85 -29.07
CA GLN A 2 -3.51 16.55 -29.40
C GLN A 2 -3.12 17.76 -30.26
N LEU A 3 -3.82 17.95 -31.37
CA LEU A 3 -3.70 19.10 -32.24
C LEU A 3 -5.00 19.89 -32.17
N SER A 4 -4.90 21.18 -31.88
CA SER A 4 -6.03 22.09 -32.01
C SER A 4 -5.59 23.28 -32.86
N ALA A 5 -6.43 23.66 -33.80
CA ALA A 5 -6.16 24.74 -34.73
C ALA A 5 -7.34 25.70 -34.77
N VAL A 6 -7.05 27.00 -34.66
CA VAL A 6 -8.05 28.06 -34.73
C VAL A 6 -7.79 28.87 -36.01
N PRO A 7 -8.73 28.90 -36.96
CA PRO A 7 -8.62 29.74 -38.15
C PRO A 7 -8.88 31.20 -37.79
N ILE A 8 -8.10 32.12 -38.37
CA ILE A 8 -8.27 33.57 -38.20
C ILE A 8 -8.81 34.18 -39.50
N TYR A 9 -9.82 35.02 -39.35
CA TYR A 9 -10.53 35.72 -40.42
C TYR A 9 -10.36 37.24 -40.25
N ASP A 10 -10.39 38.00 -41.35
CA ASP A 10 -10.24 39.46 -41.35
C ASP A 10 -11.59 40.16 -41.60
N GLU A 11 -12.34 39.72 -42.62
CA GLU A 11 -13.79 39.91 -42.79
C GLU A 11 -14.40 38.55 -43.20
N ALA A 12 -15.72 38.41 -43.31
CA ALA A 12 -16.46 37.14 -43.47
C ALA A 12 -16.18 36.29 -44.75
N GLY A 13 -14.97 36.36 -45.30
CA GLY A 13 -14.43 35.54 -46.39
C GLY A 13 -13.54 34.36 -45.91
N PRO A 14 -12.73 33.78 -46.80
CA PRO A 14 -11.92 32.59 -46.50
C PRO A 14 -10.82 32.87 -45.44
N PRO A 15 -10.42 31.85 -44.64
CA PRO A 15 -9.47 32.03 -43.55
C PRO A 15 -8.10 32.49 -44.07
N LEU A 16 -7.54 33.52 -43.45
CA LEU A 16 -6.28 34.15 -43.88
C LEU A 16 -5.07 33.29 -43.48
N TYR A 17 -5.08 32.78 -42.25
CA TYR A 17 -4.10 31.85 -41.71
C TYR A 17 -4.70 31.04 -40.55
N SER A 18 -4.06 29.93 -40.19
CA SER A 18 -4.48 29.08 -39.08
C SER A 18 -3.35 28.96 -38.06
N ILE A 19 -3.68 29.12 -36.79
CA ILE A 19 -2.74 28.87 -35.69
C ILE A 19 -3.05 27.49 -35.13
N GLY A 20 -2.08 26.58 -35.23
CA GLY A 20 -2.14 25.26 -34.61
C GLY A 20 -1.24 25.17 -33.39
N HIS A 21 -1.73 24.57 -32.30
CA HIS A 21 -0.88 24.13 -31.19
C HIS A 21 -0.90 22.60 -31.10
N VAL A 22 0.29 22.00 -30.91
CA VAL A 22 0.46 20.57 -30.67
C VAL A 22 0.88 20.39 -29.23
N GLN A 23 0.06 19.67 -28.46
CA GLN A 23 0.38 19.32 -27.09
C GLN A 23 0.64 17.82 -26.96
N ASP A 24 1.72 17.47 -26.25
CA ASP A 24 1.91 16.10 -25.81
C ASP A 24 1.04 15.81 -24.59
N ILE A 25 -0.03 15.05 -24.82
CA ILE A 25 -0.98 14.64 -23.78
C ILE A 25 -0.78 13.19 -23.35
N ARG A 26 0.33 12.54 -23.73
CA ARG A 26 0.56 11.11 -23.42
C ARG A 26 0.56 10.86 -21.91
N GLU A 27 1.23 11.72 -21.14
CA GLU A 27 1.30 11.61 -19.68
C GLU A 27 -0.08 11.81 -19.04
N ARG A 28 -0.84 12.82 -19.47
CA ARG A 28 -2.21 13.05 -18.99
C ARG A 28 -3.14 11.87 -19.29
N LEU A 29 -3.12 11.35 -20.51
CA LEU A 29 -3.91 10.17 -20.88
C LEU A 29 -3.46 8.91 -20.12
N ALA A 30 -2.18 8.80 -19.78
CA ALA A 30 -1.70 7.70 -18.95
C ALA A 30 -2.23 7.80 -17.52
N ILE A 31 -2.22 8.99 -16.93
CA ILE A 31 -2.81 9.26 -15.61
C ILE A 31 -4.31 8.97 -15.60
N ASP A 32 -5.05 9.45 -16.61
CA ASP A 32 -6.50 9.21 -16.72
C ASP A 32 -6.80 7.71 -16.82
N ARG A 33 -6.02 6.95 -17.61
CA ARG A 33 -6.15 5.49 -17.69
C ARG A 33 -5.85 4.78 -16.36
N MET A 34 -4.81 5.20 -15.65
CA MET A 34 -4.48 4.65 -14.33
C MET A 34 -5.62 4.91 -13.34
N LYS A 35 -6.28 6.07 -13.40
CA LYS A 35 -7.48 6.36 -12.61
C LYS A 35 -8.64 5.43 -12.93
N ASP A 36 -8.94 5.25 -14.21
CA ASP A 36 -10.04 4.36 -14.64
C ASP A 36 -9.77 2.90 -14.21
N GLU A 37 -8.53 2.44 -14.35
CA GLU A 37 -8.10 1.11 -13.91
C GLU A 37 -8.20 0.97 -12.39
N PHE A 38 -7.76 1.98 -11.63
CA PHE A 38 -7.90 2.00 -10.18
C PHE A 38 -9.37 1.91 -9.73
N ILE A 39 -10.26 2.72 -10.32
CA ILE A 39 -11.70 2.69 -10.01
C ILE A 39 -12.31 1.32 -10.31
N SER A 40 -11.91 0.70 -11.43
CA SER A 40 -12.34 -0.64 -11.79
C SER A 40 -11.91 -1.68 -10.76
N ILE A 41 -10.62 -1.68 -10.39
CA ILE A 41 -10.06 -2.60 -9.38
C ILE A 41 -10.78 -2.44 -8.05
N VAL A 42 -10.94 -1.21 -7.56
CA VAL A 42 -11.66 -0.91 -6.32
C VAL A 42 -13.09 -1.46 -6.36
N SER A 43 -13.81 -1.23 -7.46
CA SER A 43 -15.18 -1.72 -7.63
C SER A 43 -15.26 -3.25 -7.55
N HIS A 44 -14.29 -3.95 -8.16
CA HIS A 44 -14.20 -5.40 -8.10
C HIS A 44 -13.87 -5.91 -6.68
N GLU A 45 -12.90 -5.29 -6.01
CA GLU A 45 -12.47 -5.63 -4.66
C GLU A 45 -13.55 -5.37 -3.60
N LEU A 46 -14.43 -4.38 -3.81
CA LEU A 46 -15.59 -4.13 -2.94
C LEU A 46 -16.74 -5.11 -3.19
N ARG A 47 -17.01 -5.47 -4.46
CA ARG A 47 -18.15 -6.35 -4.81
C ARG A 47 -18.03 -7.73 -4.16
N THR A 48 -16.83 -8.30 -4.18
CA THR A 48 -16.56 -9.66 -3.67
C THR A 48 -16.95 -9.86 -2.20
N PRO A 49 -16.44 -9.07 -1.23
CA PRO A 49 -16.83 -9.21 0.18
C PRO A 49 -18.31 -8.87 0.41
N ILE A 50 -18.89 -7.91 -0.32
CA ILE A 50 -20.34 -7.60 -0.23
C ILE A 50 -21.18 -8.82 -0.61
N THR A 51 -20.89 -9.45 -1.75
CA THR A 51 -21.62 -10.64 -2.20
C THR A 51 -21.43 -11.81 -1.23
N SER A 52 -20.24 -11.99 -0.66
CA SER A 52 -19.98 -13.02 0.35
C SER A 52 -20.76 -12.80 1.64
N ILE A 53 -20.81 -11.57 2.15
CA ILE A 53 -21.62 -11.20 3.33
C ILE A 53 -23.10 -11.44 3.06
N GLN A 54 -23.60 -10.95 1.91
CA GLN A 54 -25.01 -11.07 1.56
C GLN A 54 -25.42 -12.55 1.45
N GLY A 55 -24.63 -13.38 0.77
CA GLY A 55 -24.89 -14.82 0.68
C GLY A 55 -24.89 -15.50 2.04
N ALA A 56 -23.92 -15.16 2.90
CA ALA A 56 -23.84 -15.66 4.26
C ALA A 56 -25.09 -15.33 5.09
N LEU A 57 -25.51 -14.06 5.08
CA LEU A 57 -26.69 -13.59 5.79
C LEU A 57 -28.00 -14.15 5.23
N MET A 58 -28.11 -14.32 3.91
CA MET A 58 -29.29 -14.95 3.28
C MET A 58 -29.47 -16.40 3.73
N LEU A 59 -28.39 -17.20 3.76
CA LEU A 59 -28.45 -18.60 4.21
C LEU A 59 -28.80 -18.72 5.70
N LEU A 60 -28.26 -17.83 6.53
CA LEU A 60 -28.58 -17.75 7.95
C LEU A 60 -30.04 -17.33 8.17
N GLY A 61 -30.48 -16.25 7.52
CA GLY A 61 -31.84 -15.72 7.63
C GLY A 61 -32.93 -16.66 7.10
N ALA A 62 -32.62 -17.46 6.08
CA ALA A 62 -33.51 -18.50 5.57
C ALA A 62 -33.57 -19.76 6.47
N GLY A 63 -32.81 -19.81 7.57
CA GLY A 63 -32.83 -20.92 8.52
C GLY A 63 -32.20 -22.22 7.99
N VAL A 64 -31.43 -22.17 6.89
CA VAL A 64 -30.78 -23.34 6.26
C VAL A 64 -29.89 -24.11 7.25
N TYR A 65 -29.31 -23.40 8.22
CA TYR A 65 -28.43 -23.95 9.25
C TYR A 65 -29.05 -23.92 10.67
N SER A 66 -30.38 -23.78 10.78
CA SER A 66 -31.08 -23.74 12.08
C SER A 66 -30.80 -24.95 12.98
N THR A 67 -30.56 -26.13 12.41
CA THR A 67 -30.19 -27.36 13.14
C THR A 67 -28.68 -27.66 13.09
N ARG A 68 -27.88 -26.73 12.56
CA ARG A 68 -26.45 -26.91 12.28
C ARG A 68 -25.63 -25.71 12.83
N PRO A 69 -25.51 -25.59 14.16
CA PRO A 69 -24.93 -24.42 14.81
C PRO A 69 -23.48 -24.14 14.40
N GLU A 70 -22.66 -25.17 14.15
CA GLU A 70 -21.29 -24.97 13.69
C GLU A 70 -21.22 -24.35 12.29
N GLN A 71 -22.07 -24.80 11.36
CA GLN A 71 -22.16 -24.23 10.01
C GLN A 71 -22.68 -22.79 10.07
N ALA A 72 -23.64 -22.51 10.96
CA ALA A 72 -24.13 -21.16 11.18
C ALA A 72 -23.02 -20.23 11.70
N ASN A 73 -22.23 -20.67 12.69
CA ASN A 73 -21.09 -19.92 13.21
C ASN A 73 -20.03 -19.67 12.13
N ARG A 74 -19.69 -20.67 11.31
CA ARG A 74 -18.77 -20.48 10.17
C ARG A 74 -19.28 -19.42 9.19
N MET A 75 -20.58 -19.38 8.94
CA MET A 75 -21.18 -18.39 8.05
C MET A 75 -21.14 -16.98 8.64
N LEU A 76 -21.36 -16.86 9.95
CA LEU A 76 -21.21 -15.61 10.69
C LEU A 76 -19.75 -15.12 10.67
N ASP A 77 -18.78 -16.02 10.90
CA ASP A 77 -17.34 -15.70 10.81
C ASP A 77 -16.94 -15.19 9.43
N ILE A 78 -17.47 -15.80 8.36
CA ILE A 78 -17.26 -15.33 6.99
C ILE A 78 -17.78 -13.89 6.83
N ALA A 79 -18.99 -13.60 7.32
CA ALA A 79 -19.56 -12.26 7.25
C ALA A 79 -18.73 -11.22 8.04
N ILE A 80 -18.32 -11.56 9.26
CA ILE A 80 -17.47 -10.69 10.10
C ILE A 80 -16.13 -10.40 9.42
N LYS A 81 -15.44 -11.44 8.92
CA LYS A 81 -14.14 -11.27 8.25
C LYS A 81 -14.23 -10.41 7.00
N ASN A 82 -15.27 -10.59 6.18
CA ASN A 82 -15.48 -9.78 4.98
C ASN A 82 -15.90 -8.34 5.32
N SER A 83 -16.65 -8.12 6.39
CA SER A 83 -16.98 -6.77 6.87
C SER A 83 -15.72 -6.03 7.33
N ALA A 84 -14.85 -6.67 8.10
CA ALA A 84 -13.56 -6.10 8.50
C ALA A 84 -12.61 -5.85 7.30
N ARG A 85 -12.72 -6.66 6.22
CA ARG A 85 -12.00 -6.39 4.97
C ARG A 85 -12.55 -5.15 4.25
N LEU A 86 -13.87 -4.99 4.19
CA LEU A 86 -14.50 -3.82 3.57
C LEU A 86 -14.12 -2.51 4.26
N VAL A 87 -14.13 -2.48 5.60
CA VAL A 87 -13.71 -1.30 6.36
C VAL A 87 -12.29 -0.89 5.97
N ARG A 88 -11.35 -1.85 5.97
CA ARG A 88 -9.96 -1.59 5.56
C ARG A 88 -9.84 -1.07 4.12
N LEU A 89 -10.56 -1.67 3.17
CA LEU A 89 -10.55 -1.20 1.78
C LEU A 89 -11.05 0.24 1.66
N VAL A 90 -12.09 0.61 2.41
CA VAL A 90 -12.60 1.98 2.44
C VAL A 90 -11.58 2.93 3.05
N ASP A 91 -10.94 2.56 4.15
CA ASP A 91 -9.90 3.35 4.80
C ASP A 91 -8.68 3.55 3.87
N ASP A 92 -8.30 2.53 3.12
CA ASP A 92 -7.22 2.57 2.13
C ASP A 92 -7.55 3.55 0.98
N ILE A 93 -8.79 3.53 0.48
CA ILE A 93 -9.26 4.44 -0.57
C ILE A 93 -9.29 5.89 -0.06
N LEU A 94 -9.84 6.13 1.13
CA LEU A 94 -9.87 7.46 1.73
C LEU A 94 -8.47 8.01 1.99
N SER A 95 -7.53 7.14 2.41
CA SER A 95 -6.13 7.51 2.58
C SER A 95 -5.48 7.88 1.25
N PHE A 96 -5.79 7.13 0.18
CA PHE A 96 -5.32 7.44 -1.17
C PHE A 96 -5.85 8.79 -1.69
N GLU A 97 -7.14 9.08 -1.55
CA GLU A 97 -7.71 10.37 -1.98
C GLU A 97 -7.12 11.57 -1.22
N ARG A 98 -6.82 11.39 0.08
CA ARG A 98 -6.14 12.42 0.87
C ARG A 98 -4.76 12.72 0.29
N LEU A 99 -4.00 11.69 -0.05
CA LEU A 99 -2.67 11.83 -0.68
C LEU A 99 -2.77 12.50 -2.06
N GLU A 100 -3.69 12.06 -2.92
CA GLU A 100 -3.84 12.59 -4.29
C GLU A 100 -4.25 14.07 -4.30
N SER A 101 -5.14 14.46 -3.39
CA SER A 101 -5.66 15.83 -3.35
C SER A 101 -4.66 16.86 -2.81
N GLY A 102 -3.46 16.44 -2.39
CA GLY A 102 -2.47 17.30 -1.74
C GLY A 102 -2.97 17.88 -0.41
N LYS A 103 -4.09 17.36 0.13
CA LYS A 103 -4.72 17.84 1.37
C LYS A 103 -4.10 17.22 2.62
N VAL A 104 -3.18 16.26 2.48
CA VAL A 104 -2.36 15.83 3.61
C VAL A 104 -1.42 16.97 3.94
N GLN A 105 -1.78 17.74 4.98
CA GLN A 105 -0.85 18.66 5.61
C GLN A 105 0.15 17.84 6.40
N LEU A 106 1.23 17.43 5.74
CA LEU A 106 2.38 16.81 6.40
C LEU A 106 3.02 17.86 7.31
N THR A 107 2.59 17.87 8.56
CA THR A 107 3.22 18.69 9.60
C THR A 107 4.46 17.94 10.02
N GLN A 108 5.58 18.28 9.39
CA GLN A 108 6.85 17.75 9.86
C GLN A 108 7.09 18.31 11.25
N GLU A 109 7.64 17.49 12.15
CA GLU A 109 8.16 17.82 13.48
C GLU A 109 9.44 17.03 13.76
N PRO A 110 10.33 17.48 14.69
CA PRO A 110 11.51 16.71 15.05
C PRO A 110 11.07 15.51 15.90
N CYS A 111 11.20 14.32 15.34
CA CYS A 111 10.75 13.07 15.94
C CYS A 111 11.94 12.17 16.28
N GLU A 112 11.83 11.41 17.38
CA GLU A 112 12.77 10.33 17.66
C GLU A 112 12.37 9.06 16.92
N ALA A 113 13.25 8.53 16.06
CA ALA A 113 13.01 7.33 15.27
C ALA A 113 12.62 6.13 16.14
N ALA A 114 13.33 5.91 17.26
CA ALA A 114 13.03 4.82 18.18
C ALA A 114 11.60 4.92 18.72
N SER A 115 11.14 6.12 19.10
CA SER A 115 9.78 6.34 19.60
C SER A 115 8.72 5.95 18.56
N LEU A 116 8.89 6.35 17.30
CA LEU A 116 7.97 5.98 16.22
C LEU A 116 7.95 4.46 15.98
N MET A 117 9.11 3.81 16.04
CA MET A 117 9.23 2.36 15.89
C MET A 117 8.51 1.61 17.03
N TYR A 118 8.65 2.08 18.28
CA TYR A 118 7.96 1.48 19.42
C TYR A 118 6.45 1.64 19.34
N GLN A 119 5.95 2.82 19.01
CA GLN A 119 4.51 3.07 18.87
C GLN A 119 3.88 2.17 17.79
N ALA A 120 4.59 1.95 16.68
CA ALA A 120 4.14 1.03 15.64
C ALA A 120 4.10 -0.43 16.11
N ILE A 121 5.11 -0.88 16.87
CA ILE A 121 5.14 -2.23 17.48
C ILE A 121 3.97 -2.39 18.45
N GLU A 122 3.76 -1.43 19.36
CA GLU A 122 2.67 -1.46 20.35
C GLU A 122 1.30 -1.61 19.68
N THR A 123 1.08 -0.88 18.58
CA THR A 123 -0.17 -0.96 17.80
C THR A 123 -0.39 -2.36 17.21
N ILE A 124 0.67 -3.05 16.79
CA ILE A 124 0.58 -4.36 16.11
C ILE A 124 0.72 -5.54 17.07
N GLN A 125 1.20 -5.33 18.29
CA GLN A 125 1.44 -6.38 19.29
C GLN A 125 0.21 -7.29 19.51
N PRO A 126 -1.03 -6.77 19.70
CA PRO A 126 -2.20 -7.64 19.92
C PRO A 126 -2.48 -8.58 18.73
N MET A 127 -2.24 -8.10 17.51
CA MET A 127 -2.42 -8.89 16.29
C MET A 127 -1.33 -9.95 16.13
N ALA A 128 -0.08 -9.62 16.49
CA ALA A 128 1.03 -10.56 16.48
C ALA A 128 0.81 -11.68 17.51
N ASP A 129 0.37 -11.34 18.72
CA ASP A 129 0.06 -12.31 19.79
C ASP A 129 -1.04 -13.28 19.36
N GLN A 130 -2.14 -12.77 18.79
CA GLN A 130 -3.23 -13.61 18.25
C GLN A 130 -2.77 -14.53 17.11
N SER A 131 -1.78 -14.09 16.34
CA SER A 131 -1.22 -14.84 15.21
C SER A 131 -0.05 -15.76 15.61
N GLY A 132 0.33 -15.78 16.89
CA GLY A 132 1.50 -16.50 17.40
C GLY A 132 2.80 -16.09 16.73
N ILE A 133 2.94 -14.80 16.40
CA ILE A 133 4.12 -14.19 15.80
C ILE A 133 4.86 -13.38 16.86
N THR A 134 6.18 -13.51 16.91
CA THR A 134 7.02 -12.67 17.77
C THR A 134 7.43 -11.40 17.03
N LEU A 135 7.22 -10.23 17.61
CA LEU A 135 7.78 -8.97 17.10
C LEU A 135 9.12 -8.71 17.78
N ALA A 136 10.13 -8.34 17.00
CA ALA A 136 11.43 -7.94 17.50
C ALA A 136 11.81 -6.59 16.87
N VAL A 137 12.23 -5.63 17.70
CA VAL A 137 12.63 -4.30 17.24
C VAL A 137 14.07 -4.03 17.61
N THR A 138 14.84 -3.54 16.64
CA THR A 138 16.16 -2.96 16.84
C THR A 138 16.02 -1.46 16.66
N PRO A 139 15.76 -0.70 17.75
CA PRO A 139 15.53 0.74 17.67
C PRO A 139 16.82 1.46 17.25
N ILE A 140 16.66 2.63 16.63
CA ILE A 140 17.77 3.52 16.30
C ILE A 140 17.59 4.86 17.01
N ALA A 141 18.63 5.32 17.69
CA ALA A 141 18.67 6.63 18.32
C ALA A 141 19.02 7.68 17.25
N ALA A 142 18.01 8.13 16.51
CA ALA A 142 18.14 9.18 15.50
C ALA A 142 16.95 10.14 15.58
N THR A 143 17.22 11.42 15.38
CA THR A 143 16.17 12.44 15.23
C THR A 143 15.94 12.69 13.75
N LEU A 144 14.67 12.70 13.33
CA LEU A 144 14.24 12.90 11.96
C LEU A 144 13.20 14.02 11.89
N TRP A 145 13.26 14.82 10.84
CA TRP A 145 12.16 15.73 10.47
C TRP A 145 11.16 14.93 9.64
N ALA A 146 10.04 14.54 10.24
CA ALA A 146 8.96 13.86 9.52
C ALA A 146 7.61 14.15 10.17
N ALA A 147 6.55 13.76 9.49
CA ALA A 147 5.21 13.78 10.05
C ALA A 147 4.97 12.46 10.83
N PRO A 148 4.88 12.49 12.17
CA PRO A 148 4.96 11.30 13.01
C PRO A 148 3.81 10.32 12.76
N ASP A 149 2.59 10.83 12.64
CA ASP A 149 1.38 10.01 12.44
C ASP A 149 1.45 9.21 11.15
N GLU A 150 1.92 9.83 10.06
CA GLU A 150 2.08 9.20 8.76
C GLU A 150 3.20 8.15 8.78
N ILE A 151 4.31 8.41 9.48
CA ILE A 151 5.37 7.41 9.65
C ILE A 151 4.86 6.22 10.45
N ILE A 152 4.14 6.44 11.56
CA ILE A 152 3.53 5.37 12.35
C ILE A 152 2.53 4.58 11.49
N GLN A 153 1.71 5.26 10.69
CA GLN A 153 0.76 4.60 9.79
C GLN A 153 1.47 3.71 8.75
N VAL A 154 2.58 4.18 8.16
CA VAL A 154 3.37 3.38 7.22
C VAL A 154 3.98 2.16 7.93
N LEU A 155 4.61 2.36 9.09
CA LEU A 155 5.22 1.26 9.85
C LEU A 155 4.18 0.21 10.29
N THR A 156 3.03 0.65 10.78
CA THR A 156 1.94 -0.26 11.20
C THR A 156 1.37 -1.04 10.01
N ASN A 157 1.22 -0.42 8.84
CA ASN A 157 0.80 -1.12 7.63
C ASN A 157 1.81 -2.18 7.18
N LEU A 158 3.10 -1.86 7.19
CA LEU A 158 4.17 -2.81 6.84
C LEU A 158 4.23 -3.97 7.83
N LEU A 159 4.20 -3.69 9.13
CA LEU A 159 4.20 -4.70 10.19
C LEU A 159 2.95 -5.58 10.14
N SER A 160 1.76 -5.00 9.92
CA SER A 160 0.52 -5.75 9.76
C SER A 160 0.61 -6.75 8.61
N ASN A 161 1.18 -6.33 7.48
CA ASN A 161 1.41 -7.23 6.35
C ASN A 161 2.43 -8.32 6.70
N ALA A 162 3.54 -7.96 7.34
CA ALA A 162 4.55 -8.93 7.77
C ALA A 162 3.96 -10.00 8.70
N VAL A 163 3.09 -9.62 9.66
CA VAL A 163 2.39 -10.58 10.53
C VAL A 163 1.42 -11.45 9.75
N LYS A 164 0.57 -10.89 8.88
CA LYS A 164 -0.42 -11.65 8.07
C LYS A 164 0.21 -12.71 7.19
N PHE A 165 1.38 -12.40 6.62
CA PHE A 165 2.06 -13.28 5.66
C PHE A 165 3.15 -14.15 6.30
N SER A 166 3.35 -14.05 7.61
CA SER A 166 4.27 -14.91 8.35
C SER A 166 3.59 -16.21 8.79
N SER A 167 4.37 -17.30 8.82
CA SER A 167 3.92 -18.57 9.40
C SER A 167 3.92 -18.51 10.93
N LEU A 168 3.02 -19.26 11.56
CA LEU A 168 2.93 -19.40 13.02
C LEU A 168 4.30 -19.70 13.66
N GLY A 169 4.62 -19.01 14.77
CA GLY A 169 5.86 -19.19 15.53
C GLY A 169 7.10 -18.52 14.93
N LYS A 170 6.94 -17.71 13.87
CA LYS A 170 8.04 -16.92 13.29
C LYS A 170 8.21 -15.57 13.98
N THR A 171 9.36 -14.95 13.74
CA THR A 171 9.70 -13.61 14.22
C THR A 171 9.68 -12.61 13.07
N VAL A 172 9.06 -11.46 13.29
CA VAL A 172 9.12 -10.29 12.39
C VAL A 172 10.06 -9.27 13.01
N TRP A 173 11.09 -8.88 12.26
CA TRP A 173 12.09 -7.90 12.71
C TRP A 173 11.81 -6.51 12.13
N LEU A 174 11.74 -5.51 13.01
CA LEU A 174 11.76 -4.10 12.64
C LEU A 174 13.15 -3.53 12.96
N SER A 175 13.85 -3.03 11.95
CA SER A 175 15.14 -2.39 12.10
C SER A 175 15.25 -1.19 11.17
N ALA A 176 16.07 -0.22 11.55
CA ALA A 176 16.35 0.97 10.77
C ALA A 176 17.86 1.22 10.73
N ASP A 177 18.33 1.80 9.64
CA ASP A 177 19.72 2.17 9.43
C ASP A 177 19.78 3.60 8.88
N VAL A 178 20.70 4.42 9.41
CA VAL A 178 20.94 5.78 8.92
C VAL A 178 21.94 5.69 7.79
N LYS A 179 21.43 5.68 6.56
CA LYS A 179 22.28 5.90 5.39
C LYS A 179 22.58 7.39 5.27
N GLY A 180 23.81 7.79 5.62
CA GLY A 180 24.32 9.10 5.21
C GLY A 180 24.24 9.24 3.68
N GLU A 181 24.14 10.47 3.18
CA GLU A 181 24.18 10.75 1.74
C GLU A 181 25.52 10.26 1.15
N GLY A 182 25.52 9.03 0.65
CA GLY A 182 26.70 8.35 0.11
C GLY A 182 26.32 6.98 -0.41
N VAL A 183 26.31 6.83 -1.74
CA VAL A 183 25.98 5.60 -2.46
C VAL A 183 26.75 4.42 -1.85
N THR A 184 26.03 3.48 -1.23
CA THR A 184 26.61 2.24 -0.73
C THR A 184 25.86 1.07 -1.36
N THR A 185 26.44 0.47 -2.39
CA THR A 185 26.11 -0.88 -2.85
C THR A 185 26.72 -1.87 -1.86
N SER A 186 25.94 -2.33 -0.89
CA SER A 186 26.35 -3.43 -0.02
C SER A 186 25.71 -4.73 -0.49
N PHE A 187 26.50 -5.62 -1.06
CA PHE A 187 26.15 -7.04 -1.19
C PHE A 187 26.33 -7.73 0.17
N PRO A 188 25.46 -8.68 0.55
CA PRO A 188 25.51 -9.32 1.86
C PRO A 188 26.76 -10.21 2.03
N PRO A 189 27.33 -10.33 3.26
CA PRO A 189 28.55 -11.09 3.49
C PRO A 189 28.31 -12.57 3.83
N HIS A 190 29.36 -13.36 3.57
CA HIS A 190 29.71 -14.72 4.04
C HIS A 190 29.43 -15.87 3.05
N LEU A 191 30.35 -16.78 2.70
CA LEU A 191 31.77 -17.12 3.03
C LEU A 191 32.17 -18.29 2.05
N PRO A 192 33.34 -18.97 2.11
CA PRO A 192 34.73 -18.57 2.25
C PRO A 192 35.61 -18.94 1.03
N THR A 193 36.81 -18.37 1.06
CA THR A 193 38.01 -18.63 0.26
C THR A 193 38.36 -20.12 0.09
N SER A 194 38.55 -20.54 -1.17
CA SER A 194 39.59 -21.52 -1.51
C SER A 194 40.12 -21.22 -2.92
N LEU A 195 41.43 -20.97 -2.98
CA LEU A 195 42.21 -20.80 -4.20
C LEU A 195 43.24 -21.94 -4.18
N PRO A 196 43.41 -22.69 -5.27
CA PRO A 196 44.75 -23.16 -5.61
C PRO A 196 45.00 -23.04 -7.14
N PRO A 197 46.18 -23.41 -7.66
CA PRO A 197 47.19 -22.45 -8.08
C PRO A 197 47.32 -22.34 -9.61
N SER A 198 47.97 -21.27 -10.05
CA SER A 198 48.41 -20.98 -11.41
C SER A 198 49.37 -22.03 -12.00
N LEU A 199 49.27 -22.28 -13.32
CA LEU A 199 50.35 -22.70 -14.24
C LEU A 199 49.87 -22.58 -15.72
N PRO A 200 50.76 -22.49 -16.74
CA PRO A 200 51.13 -21.25 -17.44
C PRO A 200 50.70 -21.27 -18.94
N PRO A 201 51.10 -20.29 -19.79
CA PRO A 201 50.44 -20.03 -21.06
C PRO A 201 51.02 -20.84 -22.23
N HIS A 202 50.15 -21.16 -23.19
CA HIS A 202 50.50 -21.31 -24.61
C HIS A 202 49.79 -20.21 -25.39
#